data_AF-D7LWQ0-F1
#
_entry.id   AF-D7LWQ0-F1
#
_cell.length_a   1.000
_cell.length_b   1.000
_cell.length_c   1.000
_cell.angle_alpha   90.00
_cell.angle_beta   90.00
_cell.angle_gamma   90.00
#
_symmetry.space_group_name_H-M   'P 1'
#
loop_
_entity.id
_entity.type
_entity.pdbx_description
1 polymer ?
#
loop_
_entity_poly.entity_id
_entity_poly.type
_entity_poly.pdbx_seq_one_letter_code
_entity_poly.pdbx_strand_id
1 'polypeptide(L)'
;MDLVDELFVFIFTSLNNKCKKELEAIGKQYPFKPLKFLEKTLRLTFEEGVQILKEAGVEIDPLGDLNTESQRKLGQLVLEK
;
A
#
# COMPACT_ATOMS: atom_id res chain seq x y z
N MET A 1 -15.49 6.89 -4.41
CA MET A 1 -14.30 6.41 -3.67
C MET A 1 -13.51 7.55 -3.04
N ASP A 2 -13.71 8.80 -3.46
CA ASP A 2 -12.88 9.95 -3.04
C ASP A 2 -12.97 10.26 -1.53
N LEU A 3 -14.15 10.09 -0.91
CA LEU A 3 -14.28 10.23 0.53
C LEU A 3 -13.36 9.28 1.32
N VAL A 4 -13.23 8.03 0.87
CA VAL A 4 -12.39 7.01 1.53
C VAL A 4 -10.90 7.31 1.31
N ASP A 5 -10.55 7.78 0.11
CA ASP A 5 -9.21 8.25 -0.25
C ASP A 5 -8.77 9.39 0.69
N GLU A 6 -9.57 10.45 0.76
CA GLU A 6 -9.31 11.61 1.63
C GLU A 6 -9.24 11.23 3.12
N LEU A 7 -10.10 10.31 3.56
CA LEU A 7 -10.10 9.82 4.94
C LEU A 7 -8.76 9.17 5.32
N PHE A 8 -8.24 8.27 4.49
CA PHE A 8 -6.98 7.58 4.80
C PHE A 8 -5.78 8.54 4.74
N VAL A 9 -5.72 9.41 3.73
CA VAL A 9 -4.67 10.44 3.63
C VAL A 9 -4.69 11.34 4.87
N PHE A 10 -5.86 11.76 5.34
CA PHE A 10 -6.01 12.56 6.55
C PHE A 10 -5.54 11.81 7.80
N ILE A 11 -5.91 10.54 7.95
CA ILE A 11 -5.50 9.70 9.10
C ILE A 11 -3.97 9.55 9.13
N PHE A 12 -3.35 9.16 8.02
CA PHE A 12 -1.90 8.94 7.96
C PHE A 12 -1.12 10.22 8.23
N THR A 13 -1.55 11.33 7.64
CA THR A 13 -0.97 12.65 7.89
C THR A 13 -1.11 13.07 9.35
N SER A 14 -2.28 12.87 9.94
CA SER A 14 -2.55 13.20 11.34
C SER A 14 -1.73 12.37 12.30
N LEU A 15 -1.58 11.06 12.07
CA LEU A 15 -0.74 10.18 12.88
C LEU A 15 0.73 10.62 12.84
N ASN A 16 1.26 10.89 11.64
CA ASN A 16 2.62 11.36 11.46
C ASN A 16 2.87 12.73 12.12
N ASN A 17 1.85 13.59 12.24
CA ASN A 17 1.98 14.91 12.84
C ASN A 17 1.79 14.91 14.36
N LYS A 18 0.77 14.19 14.85
CA LYS A 18 0.30 14.25 16.23
C LYS A 18 0.83 13.13 17.11
N CYS A 19 1.22 11.99 16.54
CA CYS A 19 1.58 10.77 17.28
C CYS A 19 3.06 10.36 17.08
N LYS A 20 3.95 11.33 16.84
CA LYS A 20 5.38 11.04 16.56
C LYS A 20 6.07 10.27 17.69
N LYS A 21 5.80 10.66 18.94
CA LYS A 21 6.43 10.04 20.12
C LYS A 21 5.98 8.58 20.28
N GLU A 22 4.71 8.31 20.04
CA GLU A 22 4.11 6.99 20.11
C GLU A 22 4.66 6.08 18.99
N LEU A 23 4.75 6.62 17.77
CA LEU A 23 5.36 5.91 16.63
C LEU A 23 6.84 5.58 16.89
N GLU A 24 7.61 6.51 17.45
CA GLU A 24 9.00 6.27 17.85
C GLU A 24 9.12 5.21 18.95
N ALA A 25 8.22 5.24 19.94
CA ALA A 25 8.20 4.24 21.01
C ALA A 25 7.91 2.84 20.46
N ILE A 26 6.91 2.70 19.58
CA ILE A 26 6.61 1.44 18.90
C ILE A 26 7.79 1.00 18.04
N GLY A 27 8.41 1.92 17.29
CA GLY A 27 9.54 1.63 16.40
C GLY A 27 10.80 1.12 17.13
N LYS A 28 10.97 1.47 18.41
CA LYS A 28 12.04 0.92 19.26
C LYS A 28 11.81 -0.55 19.61
N GLN A 29 10.56 -0.97 19.81
CA GLN A 29 10.23 -2.35 20.16
C GLN A 29 10.01 -3.23 18.92
N TYR A 30 9.38 -2.67 17.89
CA TYR A 30 9.05 -3.33 16.63
C TYR A 30 9.54 -2.44 15.49
N PRO A 31 10.80 -2.57 15.04
CA PRO A 31 11.32 -1.74 13.96
C PRO A 31 10.46 -1.80 12.70
N PHE A 32 10.02 -0.65 12.22
CA PHE A 32 9.21 -0.52 11.02
C PHE A 32 9.70 0.66 10.15
N LYS A 33 9.37 0.62 8.87
CA LYS A 33 9.62 1.74 7.95
C LYS A 33 8.44 2.70 8.01
N PRO A 34 8.66 4.04 8.10
CA PRO A 34 7.57 5.00 8.02
C PRO A 34 6.70 4.77 6.78
N LEU A 35 5.38 4.80 6.98
CA LEU A 35 4.42 4.58 5.90
C LEU A 35 4.60 5.67 4.82
N LYS A 36 4.75 5.24 3.56
CA LYS A 36 4.76 6.12 2.40
C LYS A 36 3.40 6.07 1.73
N PHE A 37 2.87 7.24 1.38
CA PHE A 37 1.61 7.40 0.66
C PHE A 37 1.65 8.69 -0.17
N LEU A 38 0.79 8.76 -1.18
CA LEU A 38 0.62 9.94 -2.03
C LEU A 38 -0.50 10.83 -1.47
N GLU A 39 -0.46 12.13 -1.73
CA GLU A 39 -1.56 13.04 -1.39
C GLU A 39 -2.88 12.65 -2.09
N LYS A 40 -2.77 12.06 -3.28
CA LYS A 40 -3.87 11.43 -4.01
C LYS A 40 -3.58 9.94 -4.14
N THR A 41 -4.43 9.08 -3.56
CA THR A 41 -4.19 7.64 -3.56
C THR A 41 -4.11 7.08 -4.97
N LEU A 42 -3.09 6.27 -5.23
CA LEU A 42 -2.96 5.52 -6.48
C LEU A 42 -4.16 4.58 -6.64
N ARG A 43 -4.81 4.64 -7.79
CA ARG A 43 -5.91 3.74 -8.15
C ARG A 43 -5.47 2.93 -9.36
N LEU A 44 -5.42 1.61 -9.17
CA LEU A 44 -5.19 0.65 -10.23
C LEU A 44 -6.47 -0.14 -10.44
N THR A 45 -6.83 -0.34 -11.69
CA THR A 45 -7.80 -1.37 -12.06
C THR A 45 -7.23 -2.75 -11.76
N PHE A 46 -8.12 -3.73 -11.64
CA PHE A 46 -7.70 -5.12 -11.45
C PHE A 46 -6.80 -5.60 -12.60
N GLU A 47 -7.14 -5.25 -13.84
CA GLU A 47 -6.37 -5.59 -15.04
C GLU A 47 -4.95 -5.02 -15.00
N GLU A 48 -4.79 -3.74 -14.64
CA GLU A 48 -3.47 -3.12 -14.46
C GLU A 48 -2.66 -3.84 -13.38
N GLY A 49 -3.28 -4.20 -12.25
CA GLY A 49 -2.64 -4.96 -11.18
C GLY A 49 -2.16 -6.34 -11.62
N VAL A 50 -3.00 -7.07 -12.37
CA VAL A 50 -2.64 -8.37 -12.95
C VAL A 50 -1.51 -8.23 -13.98
N GLN A 51 -1.53 -7.17 -14.80
CA GLN A 51 -0.49 -6.92 -15.78
C GLN A 51 0.87 -6.65 -15.11
N ILE A 52 0.90 -5.85 -14.04
CA ILE A 52 2.13 -5.61 -13.25
C ILE A 52 2.68 -6.92 -12.67
N LEU A 53 1.81 -7.81 -12.19
CA LEU A 53 2.20 -9.12 -11.65
C LEU A 53 2.74 -10.06 -12.73
N LYS A 54 2.09 -10.11 -13.90
CA LYS A 54 2.56 -10.90 -15.05
C LYS A 54 3.91 -10.44 -15.56
N GLU A 55 4.13 -9.13 -15.65
CA GLU A 55 5.44 -8.55 -16.02
C GLU A 55 6.55 -8.93 -15.02
N ALA A 56 6.19 -9.13 -13.75
CA ALA A 56 7.09 -9.61 -12.71
C ALA A 56 7.24 -11.15 -12.68
N GLY A 57 6.65 -11.87 -13.64
CA GLY A 57 6.74 -13.33 -13.75
C GLY A 57 5.81 -14.11 -12.82
N VAL A 58 4.77 -13.48 -12.28
CA VAL A 58 3.76 -14.14 -11.43
C VAL A 58 2.60 -14.63 -12.30
N GLU A 59 2.31 -15.92 -12.26
CA GLU A 59 1.14 -16.49 -12.91
C GLU A 59 -0.13 -16.17 -12.12
N ILE A 60 -1.05 -15.44 -12.73
CA ILE A 60 -2.34 -15.04 -12.16
C ILE A 60 -3.43 -15.36 -13.17
N ASP A 61 -4.49 -16.03 -12.70
CA ASP A 61 -5.73 -16.16 -13.46
C ASP A 61 -6.36 -14.77 -13.65
N PRO A 62 -6.55 -14.27 -14.89
CA PRO A 62 -7.11 -12.95 -15.15
C PRO A 62 -8.53 -12.74 -14.59
N LEU A 63 -9.26 -13.80 -14.26
CA LEU A 63 -10.60 -13.74 -13.69
C LEU A 63 -10.65 -14.28 -12.25
N GLY A 64 -9.53 -14.76 -11.72
CA GLY A 64 -9.42 -15.29 -10.37
C GLY A 64 -9.02 -14.23 -9.35
N ASP A 65 -9.29 -14.49 -8.07
CA ASP A 65 -8.89 -13.60 -6.99
C ASP A 65 -7.36 -13.59 -6.77
N LEU A 66 -6.83 -12.44 -6.35
CA LEU A 66 -5.44 -12.34 -5.90
C LEU A 66 -5.29 -12.97 -4.52
N ASN A 67 -4.46 -14.01 -4.41
CA ASN A 67 -4.08 -14.59 -3.12
C ASN A 67 -3.17 -13.63 -2.31
N THR A 68 -2.96 -13.94 -1.03
CA THR A 68 -2.18 -13.09 -0.11
C THR A 68 -0.74 -12.83 -0.58
N GLU A 69 -0.09 -13.81 -1.21
CA GLU A 69 1.28 -13.67 -1.71
C GLU A 69 1.34 -12.70 -2.89
N SER A 70 0.39 -12.81 -3.82
CA SER A 70 0.26 -11.96 -5.00
C SER A 70 -0.07 -10.52 -4.61
N GLN A 71 -0.98 -10.32 -3.64
CA GLN A 71 -1.29 -9.00 -3.09
C GLN A 71 -0.04 -8.35 -2.47
N ARG A 72 0.75 -9.10 -1.69
CA ARG A 72 1.99 -8.60 -1.09
C ARG A 72 3.03 -8.25 -2.15
N LYS A 73 3.17 -9.08 -3.19
CA LYS A 73 4.11 -8.83 -4.30
C LYS A 73 3.70 -7.59 -5.11
N LEU A 74 2.40 -7.44 -5.41
CA LEU A 74 1.88 -6.25 -6.08
C LEU A 74 2.16 -4.98 -5.26
N GLY A 75 1.91 -5.03 -3.95
CA GLY A 75 2.22 -3.90 -3.05
C GLY A 75 3.70 -3.52 -3.03
N GLN A 76 4.61 -4.50 -3.12
CA GLN A 76 6.04 -4.24 -3.27
C GLN A 76 6.36 -3.57 -4.61
N LEU A 77 5.82 -4.08 -5.72
CA LEU A 77 6.06 -3.53 -7.06
C LEU A 77 5.52 -2.10 -7.20
N VAL A 78 4.37 -1.81 -6.57
CA VAL A 78 3.80 -0.45 -6.49
C VAL A 78 4.70 0.51 -5.70
N LEU A 79 5.42 0.03 -4.70
CA LEU A 79 6.35 0.85 -3.92
C LEU A 79 7.67 1.14 -4.67
N GLU A 80 8.08 0.22 -5.55
CA GLU A 80 9.33 0.30 -6.32
C GLU A 80 9.22 1.16 -7.58
N LYS A 81 8.01 1.27 -8.16
CA LYS A 81 7.71 2.14 -9.31
C LYS A 81 7.38 3.56 -8.85
#